data_AF-A0A7J8CSU5-F1
#
_entry.id   AF-A0A7J8CSU5-F1
#
_cell.length_a   1.000
_cell.length_b   1.000
_cell.length_c   1.000
_cell.angle_alpha   90.00
_cell.angle_beta   90.00
_cell.angle_gamma   90.00
#
_symmetry.space_group_name_H-M   'P 1'
#
loop_
_entity.id
_entity.type
_entity.pdbx_description
1 polymer ?
#
loop_
_entity_poly.entity_id
_entity_poly.type
_entity_poly.pdbx_seq_one_letter_code
_entity_poly.pdbx_strand_id
1 'polypeptide(L)'
;MFGVLLLSGIMRHLRRETYWEISGAGQNQIRDAIGRNRFQLIFSYLHFSDNHLDPKDKFTKLRPLIKQMNKNFPLYAFLQENYCFDKTMCECFDSDQFLNGKPVKISYKTWCGTTTHAYQVWFEPIQDESTMMADKDLDLALVGNLVINFADVL
;
A
#
# COMPACT_ATOMS: atom_id res chain seq x y z
N MET A 1 13.64 7.48 8.12
CA MET A 1 12.18 7.62 7.88
C MET A 1 11.53 6.26 7.68
N PHE A 2 11.81 5.53 6.59
CA PHE A 2 11.21 4.20 6.35
C PHE A 2 11.47 3.18 7.45
N GLY A 3 12.64 3.18 8.08
CA GLY A 3 12.90 2.32 9.25
C GLY A 3 11.91 2.53 10.41
N VAL A 4 11.48 3.77 10.64
CA VAL A 4 10.45 4.09 11.66
C VAL A 4 9.08 3.58 11.22
N LEU A 5 8.75 3.68 9.93
CA LEU A 5 7.50 3.12 9.39
C LEU A 5 7.46 1.59 9.51
N LEU A 6 8.55 0.90 9.18
CA LEU A 6 8.66 -0.55 9.35
C LEU A 6 8.51 -0.96 10.82
N LEU A 7 9.21 -0.26 11.72
CA LEU A 7 9.11 -0.51 13.15
C LEU A 7 7.69 -0.28 13.68
N SER A 8 6.96 0.71 13.16
CA SER A 8 5.56 0.96 13.54
C SER A 8 4.61 -0.17 13.18
N GLY A 9 4.95 -1.00 12.18
CA GLY A 9 4.19 -2.22 11.84
C GLY A 9 4.38 -3.33 12.87
N ILE A 10 5.54 -3.39 13.51
CA ILE A 10 5.90 -4.37 14.55
C ILE A 10 5.39 -3.90 15.91
N MET A 11 5.70 -2.66 16.29
CA MET A 11 5.29 -2.03 17.54
C MET A 11 4.08 -1.14 17.30
N ARG A 12 2.87 -1.66 17.50
CA ARG A 12 1.65 -0.90 17.20
C ARG A 12 1.31 0.06 18.33
N HIS A 13 1.61 1.34 18.14
CA HIS A 13 1.07 2.42 18.96
C HIS A 13 -0.11 3.11 18.27
N LEU A 14 -1.14 3.50 19.03
CA LEU A 14 -2.33 4.16 18.48
C LEU A 14 -2.04 5.54 17.86
N ARG A 15 -1.02 6.24 18.35
CA ARG A 15 -0.66 7.59 17.92
C ARG A 15 0.79 7.63 17.52
N ARG A 16 1.07 8.25 16.37
CA ARG A 16 2.43 8.31 15.81
C ARG A 16 3.39 9.12 16.70
N GLU A 17 2.86 10.06 17.45
CA GLU A 17 3.62 10.93 18.34
C GLU A 17 4.26 10.13 19.48
N THR A 18 3.58 9.06 19.91
CA THR A 18 3.99 8.26 21.07
C THR A 18 5.24 7.42 20.83
N TYR A 19 5.68 7.25 19.57
CA TYR A 19 6.97 6.61 19.25
C TYR A 19 8.19 7.39 19.80
N TRP A 20 8.01 8.66 20.22
CA TRP A 20 9.06 9.51 20.78
C TRP A 20 8.87 9.88 22.26
N GLU A 21 7.80 9.46 22.93
CA GLU A 21 7.38 10.04 24.21
C GLU A 21 7.96 9.35 25.47
N ILE A 22 8.31 8.04 25.50
CA ILE A 22 8.69 7.35 26.76
C ILE A 22 9.76 6.24 26.57
N SER A 23 10.69 6.08 27.52
CA SER A 23 11.82 5.13 27.48
C SER A 23 11.40 3.65 27.58
N GLY A 24 10.99 3.04 26.47
CA GLY A 24 10.86 1.59 26.30
C GLY A 24 11.91 1.02 25.33
N ALA A 25 12.21 -0.28 25.42
CA ALA A 25 13.09 -0.97 24.48
C ALA A 25 12.52 -0.86 23.04
N GLY A 26 13.21 -0.11 22.18
CA GLY A 26 12.78 0.22 20.81
C GLY A 26 12.59 1.72 20.56
N GLN A 27 12.09 2.49 21.53
CA GLN A 27 11.87 3.94 21.37
C GLN A 27 13.18 4.75 21.43
N ASN A 28 14.19 4.24 22.15
CA ASN A 28 15.55 4.82 22.11
C ASN A 28 16.12 4.79 20.69
N GLN A 29 15.93 3.68 19.96
CA GLN A 29 16.42 3.54 18.59
C GLN A 29 15.75 4.54 17.62
N ILE A 30 14.45 4.80 17.78
CA ILE A 30 13.75 5.80 16.95
C ILE A 30 14.28 7.20 17.25
N ARG A 31 14.42 7.55 18.53
CA ARG A 31 14.92 8.87 18.98
C ARG A 31 16.34 9.13 18.50
N ASP A 32 17.20 8.11 18.58
CA ASP A 32 18.60 8.19 18.14
C ASP A 32 18.70 8.27 16.61
N ALA A 33 17.82 7.59 15.88
CA ALA A 33 17.83 7.57 14.41
C ALA A 33 17.26 8.85 13.77
N ILE A 34 16.17 9.42 14.32
CA ILE A 34 15.54 10.62 13.78
C ILE A 34 14.68 11.35 14.83
N GLY A 35 14.88 12.66 14.98
CA GLY A 35 14.04 13.49 15.84
C GLY A 35 12.60 13.61 15.33
N ARG A 36 11.61 13.67 16.24
CA ARG A 36 10.17 13.72 15.94
C ARG A 36 9.81 14.76 14.89
N ASN A 37 10.20 16.01 15.10
CA ASN A 37 9.86 17.12 14.20
C ASN A 37 10.47 16.93 12.80
N ARG A 38 11.70 16.38 12.74
CA ARG A 38 12.36 16.07 11.46
C ARG A 38 11.64 14.93 10.75
N PHE A 39 11.22 13.90 11.46
CA PHE A 39 10.41 12.83 10.89
C PHE A 39 9.09 13.38 10.32
N GLN A 40 8.35 14.17 11.11
CA GLN A 40 7.07 14.74 10.69
C GLN A 40 7.23 15.63 9.45
N LEU A 41 8.26 16.48 9.42
CA LEU A 41 8.56 17.34 8.28
C LEU A 41 8.88 16.53 7.02
N ILE A 42 9.76 15.52 7.11
CA ILE A 42 10.07 14.68 5.95
C ILE A 42 8.83 13.91 5.49
N PHE A 43 8.05 13.40 6.44
CA PHE A 43 6.84 12.63 6.13
C PHE A 43 5.78 13.49 5.45
N SER A 44 5.62 14.77 5.83
CA SER A 44 4.67 15.68 5.17
C SER A 44 5.04 16.02 3.72
N TYR A 45 6.30 15.85 3.33
CA TYR A 45 6.76 16.05 1.95
C TYR A 45 6.93 14.75 1.17
N LEU A 46 6.56 13.58 1.73
CA LEU A 46 6.69 12.31 1.04
C LEU A 46 5.69 12.24 -0.13
N HIS A 47 6.21 12.19 -1.36
CA HIS A 47 5.45 12.10 -2.59
C HIS A 47 6.08 11.06 -3.52
N PHE A 48 5.25 10.36 -4.29
CA PHE A 48 5.69 9.32 -5.24
C PHE A 48 5.39 9.68 -6.69
N SER A 49 4.65 10.76 -6.94
CA SER A 49 4.38 11.33 -8.25
C SER A 49 4.67 12.83 -8.23
N ASP A 50 4.83 13.39 -9.42
CA ASP A 50 4.69 14.84 -9.60
C ASP A 50 3.20 15.26 -9.42
N ASN A 51 2.94 16.56 -9.51
CA ASN A 51 1.58 17.10 -9.39
C ASN A 51 0.77 17.01 -10.69
N HIS A 52 1.23 16.26 -11.70
CA HIS A 52 0.46 16.01 -12.91
C HIS A 52 -0.49 14.84 -12.64
N LEU A 53 -1.73 15.19 -12.28
CA LEU A 53 -2.75 14.22 -11.89
C LEU A 53 -3.52 13.74 -13.11
N ASP A 54 -3.60 12.43 -13.29
CA ASP A 54 -4.54 11.84 -14.24
C ASP A 54 -5.95 11.79 -13.60
N PRO A 55 -6.94 12.52 -14.12
CA PRO A 55 -8.29 12.51 -13.57
C PRO A 55 -8.99 11.14 -13.71
N LYS A 56 -8.49 10.25 -14.56
CA LYS A 56 -9.03 8.89 -14.74
C LYS A 56 -8.50 7.90 -13.71
N ASP A 57 -7.37 8.20 -13.07
CA ASP A 57 -6.73 7.32 -12.09
C ASP A 57 -6.83 7.93 -10.68
N LYS A 58 -7.77 7.44 -9.87
CA LYS A 58 -7.93 7.87 -8.47
C LYS A 58 -6.68 7.61 -7.62
N PHE A 59 -5.80 6.69 -8.06
CA PHE A 59 -4.53 6.41 -7.41
C PHE A 59 -3.33 7.04 -8.12
N THR A 60 -3.53 8.05 -8.99
CA THR A 60 -2.47 8.70 -9.79
C THR A 60 -1.25 9.10 -8.95
N LYS A 61 -1.44 9.53 -7.68
CA LYS A 61 -0.35 9.91 -6.78
C LYS A 61 0.51 8.75 -6.29
N LEU A 62 -0.06 7.55 -6.25
CA LEU A 62 0.62 6.30 -5.85
C LEU A 62 1.00 5.45 -7.06
N ARG A 63 0.49 5.77 -8.25
CA ARG A 63 0.67 4.98 -9.47
C ARG A 63 2.14 4.67 -9.78
N PRO A 64 3.10 5.61 -9.68
CA PRO A 64 4.51 5.29 -9.92
C PRO A 64 5.06 4.26 -8.92
N LEU A 65 4.68 4.37 -7.65
CA LEU A 65 5.08 3.42 -6.60
C LEU A 65 4.47 2.03 -6.86
N ILE A 66 3.17 1.96 -7.15
CA ILE A 66 2.47 0.70 -7.45
C ILE A 66 3.12 0.00 -8.65
N LYS A 67 3.37 0.73 -9.74
CA LYS A 67 4.05 0.21 -10.93
C LYS A 67 5.45 -0.33 -10.59
N GLN A 68 6.21 0.40 -9.79
CA GLN A 68 7.55 -0.03 -9.38
C GLN A 68 7.51 -1.28 -8.50
N MET A 69 6.53 -1.39 -7.59
CA MET A 69 6.34 -2.58 -6.74
C MET A 69 5.95 -3.80 -7.58
N ASN A 70 4.95 -3.67 -8.46
CA ASN A 70 4.52 -4.76 -9.35
C ASN A 70 5.61 -5.18 -10.35
N LYS A 71 6.53 -4.28 -10.72
CA LYS A 71 7.71 -4.64 -11.51
C LYS A 71 8.73 -5.44 -10.71
N ASN A 72 8.89 -5.12 -9.42
CA ASN A 72 9.96 -5.70 -8.60
C ASN A 72 9.54 -7.00 -7.92
N PHE A 73 8.29 -7.15 -7.49
CA PHE A 73 7.86 -8.33 -6.75
C PHE A 73 8.09 -9.65 -7.50
N PRO A 74 7.76 -9.79 -8.79
CA PRO A 74 8.00 -11.05 -9.51
C PRO A 74 9.49 -11.41 -9.59
N LEU A 75 10.39 -10.42 -9.65
CA LEU A 75 11.85 -10.64 -9.74
C LEU A 75 12.42 -11.39 -8.53
N TYR A 76 11.76 -11.32 -7.38
CA TYR A 76 12.21 -11.94 -6.13
C TYR A 76 11.27 -13.06 -5.67
N ALA A 77 10.24 -13.37 -6.46
CA ALA A 77 9.35 -14.49 -6.19
C ALA A 77 9.94 -15.78 -6.75
N PHE A 78 9.82 -16.87 -5.99
CA PHE A 78 10.08 -18.20 -6.55
C PHE A 78 8.96 -18.54 -7.54
N LEU A 79 9.34 -18.98 -8.74
CA LEU A 79 8.39 -19.47 -9.73
C LEU A 79 7.63 -20.66 -9.15
N GLN A 80 6.29 -20.61 -9.27
CA GLN A 80 5.40 -21.67 -8.83
C GLN A 80 4.43 -22.03 -9.95
N GLU A 81 3.92 -23.26 -9.93
CA GLU A 81 2.87 -23.70 -10.84
C GLU A 81 1.52 -23.05 -10.51
N ASN A 82 1.29 -22.77 -9.21
CA ASN A 82 0.02 -22.28 -8.70
C ASN A 82 0.17 -20.90 -8.06
N TYR A 83 -0.84 -20.05 -8.28
CA TYR A 83 -0.96 -18.72 -7.71
C TYR A 83 -2.38 -18.50 -7.17
N CYS A 84 -2.52 -17.59 -6.23
CA CYS A 84 -3.80 -17.17 -5.67
C CYS A 84 -4.12 -15.75 -6.14
N PHE A 85 -5.37 -15.51 -6.54
CA PHE A 85 -5.85 -14.19 -6.95
C PHE A 85 -7.14 -13.87 -6.21
N ASP A 86 -7.14 -12.82 -5.38
CA ASP A 86 -8.31 -12.45 -4.58
C ASP A 86 -8.31 -10.95 -4.21
N LYS A 87 -9.43 -10.47 -3.68
CA LYS A 87 -9.57 -9.15 -3.08
C LYS A 87 -9.07 -9.18 -1.63
N THR A 88 -8.32 -8.16 -1.25
CA THR A 88 -7.96 -7.90 0.15
C THR A 88 -8.27 -6.45 0.54
N MET A 89 -8.24 -6.21 1.85
CA MET A 89 -8.47 -4.89 2.46
C MET A 89 -7.15 -4.36 3.02
N CYS A 90 -6.75 -3.18 2.58
CA CYS A 90 -5.68 -2.41 3.21
C CYS A 90 -6.30 -1.37 4.15
N GLU A 91 -6.01 -1.49 5.44
CA GLU A 91 -6.59 -0.63 6.47
C GLU A 91 -5.63 0.50 6.82
N CYS A 92 -6.12 1.74 6.75
CA CYS A 92 -5.42 2.93 7.17
C CYS A 92 -6.24 3.62 8.26
N PHE A 93 -5.60 3.92 9.40
CA PHE A 93 -6.25 4.73 10.42
C PHE A 93 -6.06 6.20 10.04
N ASP A 94 -7.17 6.91 9.89
CA ASP A 94 -7.11 8.36 9.82
C ASP A 94 -6.78 8.88 11.22
N SER A 95 -5.63 9.55 11.35
CA SER A 95 -5.20 10.13 12.61
C SER A 95 -6.03 11.34 13.02
N ASP A 96 -6.74 11.96 12.07
CA ASP A 96 -7.32 13.28 12.24
C ASP A 96 -8.85 13.21 12.41
N GLN A 97 -9.46 12.08 12.02
CA GLN A 97 -10.90 11.84 12.16
C GLN A 97 -11.20 10.88 13.31
N PHE A 98 -12.06 11.32 14.24
CA PHE A 98 -12.56 10.49 15.34
C PHE A 98 -14.08 10.40 15.28
N LEU A 99 -14.61 9.18 15.35
CA LEU A 99 -16.04 8.92 15.53
C LEU A 99 -16.24 8.24 16.88
N ASN A 100 -17.06 8.84 17.75
CA ASN A 100 -17.31 8.35 19.12
C ASN A 100 -16.02 8.09 19.93
N GLY A 101 -15.02 8.97 19.77
CA GLY A 101 -13.75 8.87 20.49
C GLY A 101 -12.77 7.80 19.98
N LYS A 102 -13.09 7.11 18.88
CA LYS A 102 -12.20 6.14 18.22
C LYS A 102 -11.69 6.70 16.88
N PRO A 103 -10.41 6.48 16.52
CA PRO A 103 -9.91 6.84 15.20
C PRO A 103 -10.76 6.19 14.11
N VAL A 104 -11.13 6.96 13.09
CA VAL A 104 -11.88 6.44 11.95
C VAL A 104 -10.95 5.55 11.13
N LYS A 105 -11.44 4.34 10.85
CA LYS A 105 -10.74 3.36 10.05
C LYS A 105 -11.14 3.52 8.60
N ILE A 106 -10.22 4.01 7.77
CA ILE A 106 -10.36 4.04 6.32
C ILE A 106 -9.83 2.72 5.78
N SER A 107 -10.50 2.14 4.79
CA SER A 107 -10.03 0.91 4.18
C SER A 107 -10.13 1.00 2.66
N TYR A 108 -9.10 0.51 1.99
CA TYR A 108 -9.01 0.44 0.54
C TYR A 108 -9.06 -1.02 0.10
N LYS A 109 -9.93 -1.32 -0.86
CA LYS A 109 -9.97 -2.64 -1.49
C LYS A 109 -8.89 -2.73 -2.55
N THR A 110 -8.17 -3.84 -2.60
CA THR A 110 -7.14 -4.12 -3.61
C THR A 110 -7.31 -5.53 -4.14
N TRP A 111 -7.17 -5.73 -5.44
CA TRP A 111 -6.90 -7.06 -5.99
C TRP A 111 -5.44 -7.42 -5.75
N CYS A 112 -5.17 -8.65 -5.37
CA CYS A 112 -3.82 -9.14 -5.12
C CYS A 112 -3.60 -10.49 -5.81
N GLY A 113 -2.47 -10.60 -6.50
CA GLY A 113 -1.89 -11.86 -6.94
C GLY A 113 -0.78 -12.27 -5.97
N THR A 114 -0.85 -13.49 -5.46
CA THR A 114 0.14 -14.04 -4.53
C THR A 114 0.57 -15.44 -4.95
N THR A 115 1.75 -15.84 -4.53
CA THR A 115 2.16 -17.25 -4.55
C THR A 115 1.37 -18.05 -3.51
N THR A 116 1.42 -19.38 -3.60
CA THR A 116 0.80 -20.26 -2.58
C THR A 116 1.38 -20.07 -1.17
N HIS A 117 2.56 -19.47 -1.06
CA HIS A 117 3.24 -19.15 0.19
C HIS A 117 2.97 -17.72 0.67
N ALA A 118 1.91 -17.08 0.15
CA ALA A 118 1.49 -15.72 0.49
C ALA A 118 2.50 -14.61 0.16
N TYR A 119 3.52 -14.89 -0.66
CA TYR A 119 4.35 -13.82 -1.24
C TYR A 119 3.55 -13.06 -2.29
N GLN A 120 3.45 -11.74 -2.14
CA GLN A 120 2.71 -10.88 -3.06
C GLN A 120 3.53 -10.57 -4.30
N VAL A 121 3.00 -10.91 -5.47
CA VAL A 121 3.66 -10.72 -6.78
C VAL A 121 3.05 -9.57 -7.56
N TRP A 122 1.79 -9.23 -7.30
CA TRP A 122 1.08 -8.16 -7.99
C TRP A 122 -0.09 -7.65 -7.17
N PHE A 123 -0.44 -6.37 -7.33
CA PHE A 123 -1.70 -5.84 -6.83
C PHE A 123 -2.20 -4.63 -7.62
N GLU A 124 -3.51 -4.39 -7.56
CA GLU A 124 -4.15 -3.20 -8.12
C GLU A 124 -5.26 -2.69 -7.18
N PRO A 125 -5.19 -1.42 -6.75
CA PRO A 125 -6.28 -0.81 -5.97
C PRO A 125 -7.57 -0.65 -6.77
N ILE A 126 -8.70 -0.95 -6.12
CA ILE A 126 -10.03 -0.81 -6.73
C ILE A 126 -10.45 0.65 -6.69
N GLN A 127 -10.75 1.22 -7.86
CA GLN A 127 -11.07 2.65 -8.01
C GLN A 127 -12.58 2.91 -8.04
N ASP A 128 -13.29 2.12 -8.83
CA ASP A 128 -14.74 1.99 -8.92
C ASP A 128 -15.03 0.67 -9.65
N GLU A 129 -16.16 0.04 -9.39
CA GLU A 129 -16.56 -1.18 -10.10
C GLU A 129 -16.85 -0.94 -11.60
N SER A 130 -16.96 0.31 -12.05
CA SER A 130 -17.34 0.69 -13.41
C SER A 130 -16.20 1.14 -14.35
N THR A 131 -15.02 1.51 -13.83
CA THR A 131 -14.04 2.30 -14.61
C THR A 131 -12.90 1.48 -15.26
N MET A 132 -12.79 0.17 -15.01
CA MET A 132 -11.72 -0.66 -15.58
C MET A 132 -12.09 -1.37 -16.91
N MET A 133 -13.07 -0.84 -17.64
CA MET A 133 -13.59 -1.38 -18.92
C MET A 133 -12.79 -0.93 -20.15
N ALA A 134 -11.55 -0.48 -20.01
CA ALA A 134 -10.79 0.08 -21.13
C ALA A 134 -9.32 -0.32 -21.07
N ASP A 135 -9.02 -1.58 -21.38
CA ASP A 135 -8.05 -1.88 -22.42
C ASP A 135 -8.03 -3.38 -22.77
N LYS A 136 -7.95 -3.67 -24.08
CA LYS A 136 -7.76 -4.95 -24.79
C LYS A 136 -8.96 -5.91 -24.94
N ASP A 137 -9.57 -5.82 -26.12
CA ASP A 137 -9.84 -6.88 -27.14
C ASP A 137 -10.35 -8.29 -26.76
N LEU A 138 -10.76 -8.55 -25.52
CA LEU A 138 -11.52 -9.75 -25.18
C LEU A 138 -12.82 -9.32 -24.49
N ASP A 139 -13.95 -9.91 -24.89
CA ASP A 139 -15.28 -9.79 -24.23
C ASP A 139 -15.28 -10.41 -22.80
N LEU A 140 -14.26 -10.11 -22.00
CA LEU A 140 -14.12 -10.59 -20.64
C LEU A 140 -14.69 -9.55 -19.67
N ALA A 141 -15.42 -10.05 -18.67
CA ALA A 141 -15.83 -9.26 -17.53
C ALA A 141 -14.59 -8.69 -16.81
N LEU A 142 -14.77 -7.60 -16.04
CA LEU A 142 -13.72 -6.87 -15.34
C LEU A 142 -12.70 -7.75 -14.58
N VAL A 143 -13.17 -8.83 -13.94
CA VAL A 143 -12.30 -9.78 -13.25
C VAL A 143 -11.39 -10.55 -14.21
N GLY A 144 -11.89 -10.93 -15.39
CA GLY A 144 -11.11 -11.62 -16.41
C GLY A 144 -9.93 -10.79 -16.90
N ASN A 145 -10.13 -9.50 -17.18
CA ASN A 145 -9.03 -8.59 -17.57
C ASN A 145 -7.99 -8.43 -16.47
N LEU A 146 -8.41 -8.40 -15.20
CA LEU A 146 -7.47 -8.33 -14.08
C LEU A 146 -6.68 -9.62 -13.90
N VAL A 147 -7.31 -10.78 -14.11
CA VAL A 147 -6.63 -12.08 -14.09
C VAL A 147 -5.63 -12.20 -15.24
N ILE A 148 -5.98 -11.71 -16.44
CA ILE A 148 -5.03 -11.67 -17.58
C ILE A 148 -3.87 -10.72 -17.27
N ASN A 149 -4.14 -9.50 -16.80
CA ASN A 149 -3.09 -8.56 -16.42
C ASN A 149 -2.17 -9.12 -15.34
N PHE A 150 -2.72 -9.90 -14.41
CA PHE A 150 -1.94 -10.62 -13.42
C PHE A 150 -1.10 -11.75 -14.06
N ALA A 151 -1.69 -12.55 -14.95
CA ALA A 151 -0.97 -13.62 -15.64
C ALA A 151 0.18 -13.09 -16.53
N ASP A 152 0.00 -11.91 -17.15
CA ASP A 152 1.01 -11.26 -17.98
C ASP A 152 2.26 -10.79 -17.19
N VAL A 153 2.18 -10.68 -15.86
CA VAL A 153 3.31 -10.26 -15.00
C VAL A 153 4.02 -11.42 -14.30
N LEU A 154 3.53 -12.66 -14.45
CA LEU A 154 4.16 -13.88 -13.94
C LEU A 154 5.24 -14.39 -14.91
#